data_AF-A0A4Q2ZB61-F1
#
_entry.id   AF-A0A4Q2ZB61-F1
#
_cell.length_a   1.000
_cell.length_b   1.000
_cell.length_c   1.000
_cell.angle_alpha   90.00
_cell.angle_beta   90.00
_cell.angle_gamma   90.00
#
_symmetry.space_group_name_H-M   'P 1'
#
loop_
_entity.id
_entity.type
_entity.pdbx_description
1 polymer ?
#
loop_
_entity_poly.entity_id
_entity_poly.type
_entity_poly.pdbx_seq_one_letter_code
_entity_poly.pdbx_strand_id
1 'polypeptide(L)'
;MSVGAILLATALIGGLEGPGRFCGYAPIIDLVAGEKVETLEGGIHGGTFRWDGPFGSLKVWGIGWASKPKGRIAGRTDKGHRRFNERRAKNGFTVAIWNGETGAAYFSSPKPLTKLQLAAIDRVDLYNEGEEPKGCDLRTVFVWE
;
A
#
# COMPACT_ATOMS: atom_id res chain seq x y z
N MET A 1 -25.71 -6.46 -32.18
CA MET A 1 -25.69 -7.34 -31.00
C MET A 1 -24.29 -7.25 -30.41
N SER A 2 -24.09 -6.48 -29.34
CA SER A 2 -22.78 -6.31 -28.71
C SER A 2 -22.58 -7.42 -27.68
N VAL A 3 -21.54 -8.24 -27.89
CA VAL A 3 -21.09 -9.22 -26.92
C VAL A 3 -20.15 -8.50 -25.96
N GLY A 4 -20.64 -8.18 -24.77
CA GLY A 4 -19.81 -7.64 -23.69
C GLY A 4 -18.89 -8.73 -23.16
N ALA A 5 -17.58 -8.50 -23.24
CA ALA A 5 -16.59 -9.38 -22.63
C ALA A 5 -16.67 -9.27 -21.10
N ILE A 6 -17.03 -10.37 -20.45
CA ILE A 6 -16.96 -10.48 -18.99
C ILE A 6 -15.49 -10.73 -18.65
N LEU A 7 -14.80 -9.68 -18.18
CA LEU A 7 -13.50 -9.80 -17.53
C LEU A 7 -13.71 -10.46 -16.16
N LEU A 8 -13.52 -11.77 -16.11
CA LEU A 8 -13.41 -12.52 -14.87
C LEU A 8 -12.04 -12.20 -14.25
N ALA A 9 -12.00 -11.24 -13.33
CA ALA A 9 -10.85 -11.05 -12.45
C ALA A 9 -10.80 -12.24 -11.48
N THR A 10 -9.94 -13.22 -11.77
CA THR A 10 -9.59 -14.25 -10.80
C THR A 10 -8.78 -13.60 -9.69
N ALA A 11 -9.41 -13.35 -8.54
CA ALA A 11 -8.69 -13.11 -7.30
C ALA A 11 -7.91 -14.38 -6.96
N LEU A 12 -6.63 -14.41 -7.34
CA LEU A 12 -5.70 -15.40 -6.82
C LEU A 12 -5.65 -15.20 -5.30
N ILE A 13 -5.93 -16.25 -4.54
CA ILE A 13 -5.84 -16.23 -3.08
C ILE A 13 -4.49 -15.63 -2.69
N GLY A 14 -4.52 -14.43 -2.12
CA GLY A 14 -3.33 -13.69 -1.69
C GLY A 14 -2.82 -12.58 -2.61
N GLY A 15 -3.48 -12.23 -3.73
CA GLY A 15 -3.03 -11.10 -4.55
C GLY A 15 -4.11 -10.44 -5.42
N LEU A 16 -3.84 -9.20 -5.83
CA LEU A 16 -4.69 -8.38 -6.69
C LEU A 16 -3.85 -7.82 -7.85
N GLU A 17 -4.31 -8.03 -9.08
CA GLU A 17 -3.74 -7.42 -10.27
C GLU A 17 -4.56 -6.19 -10.67
N GLY A 18 -3.90 -5.15 -11.17
CA GLY A 18 -4.56 -3.93 -11.62
C GLY A 18 -5.20 -4.09 -13.01
N PRO A 19 -6.28 -3.33 -13.30
CA PRO A 19 -6.86 -2.29 -12.45
C PRO A 19 -7.68 -2.84 -11.29
N GLY A 20 -7.50 -2.27 -10.09
CA GLY A 20 -8.24 -2.65 -8.89
C GLY A 20 -7.79 -1.90 -7.65
N ARG A 21 -8.64 -1.86 -6.62
CA ARG A 21 -8.36 -1.19 -5.35
C ARG A 21 -8.03 -2.21 -4.26
N PHE A 22 -6.81 -2.14 -3.78
CA PHE A 22 -6.34 -2.87 -2.60
C PHE A 22 -6.56 -2.05 -1.33
N CYS A 23 -7.10 -2.66 -0.27
CA CYS A 23 -7.29 -2.05 1.05
C CYS A 23 -6.83 -2.99 2.16
N GLY A 24 -5.67 -2.74 2.77
CA GLY A 24 -5.15 -3.69 3.76
C GLY A 24 -4.24 -3.06 4.80
N TYR A 25 -4.62 -3.19 6.07
CA TYR A 25 -3.89 -2.72 7.25
C TYR A 25 -3.45 -1.24 7.17
N ALA A 26 -4.35 -0.35 6.73
CA ALA A 26 -4.18 1.11 6.51
C ALA A 26 -3.94 1.58 5.06
N PRO A 27 -2.98 1.10 4.25
CA PRO A 27 -2.85 1.57 2.88
C PRO A 27 -4.05 1.20 1.99
N ILE A 28 -4.47 2.17 1.19
CA ILE A 28 -5.32 1.99 0.01
C ILE A 28 -4.47 2.22 -1.23
N ILE A 29 -4.38 1.23 -2.09
CA ILE A 29 -3.61 1.30 -3.32
C ILE A 29 -4.57 1.08 -4.49
N ASP A 30 -4.80 2.15 -5.26
CA ASP A 30 -5.47 2.08 -6.55
C ASP A 30 -4.45 1.58 -7.59
N LEU A 31 -4.48 0.28 -7.88
CA LEU A 31 -3.64 -0.36 -8.86
C LEU A 31 -4.09 0.02 -10.26
N VAL A 32 -3.14 0.43 -11.09
CA VAL A 32 -3.35 0.61 -12.54
C VAL A 32 -2.93 -0.65 -13.30
N ALA A 33 -3.27 -0.72 -14.59
CA ALA A 33 -2.87 -1.85 -15.43
C ALA A 33 -1.35 -2.10 -15.38
N GLY A 34 -0.95 -3.35 -15.17
CA GLY A 34 0.45 -3.75 -15.02
C GLY A 34 1.00 -3.64 -13.59
N GLU A 35 0.19 -3.21 -12.62
CA GLU A 35 0.54 -3.28 -11.19
C GLU A 35 -0.07 -4.51 -10.52
N LYS A 36 0.58 -5.00 -9.46
CA LYS A 36 0.12 -6.16 -8.69
C LYS A 36 0.48 -6.03 -7.23
N VAL A 37 -0.46 -6.35 -6.34
CA VAL A 37 -0.21 -6.53 -4.90
C VAL A 37 -0.31 -8.01 -4.57
N GLU A 38 0.61 -8.50 -3.76
CA GLU A 38 0.61 -9.85 -3.21
C GLU A 38 0.84 -9.78 -1.70
N THR A 39 -0.08 -10.35 -0.91
CA THR A 39 0.05 -10.51 0.52
C THR A 39 1.12 -11.53 0.84
N LEU A 40 2.15 -11.11 1.57
CA LEU A 40 3.24 -11.97 2.04
C LEU A 40 2.95 -12.52 3.44
N GLU A 41 2.45 -11.66 4.32
CA GLU A 41 2.18 -11.97 5.72
C GLU A 41 1.08 -11.05 6.25
N GLY A 42 0.20 -11.55 7.11
CA GLY A 42 -0.84 -10.77 7.77
C GLY A 42 -0.90 -11.09 9.27
N GLY A 43 -1.20 -10.08 10.08
CA GLY A 43 -1.47 -10.19 11.51
C GLY A 43 -2.75 -9.46 11.89
N ILE A 44 -2.91 -9.15 13.18
CA ILE A 44 -4.13 -8.50 13.69
C ILE A 44 -4.20 -7.02 13.27
N HIS A 45 -3.14 -6.25 13.51
CA HIS A 45 -3.10 -4.80 13.26
C HIS A 45 -2.21 -4.39 12.09
N GLY A 46 -1.62 -5.35 11.38
CA GLY A 46 -0.61 -5.08 10.37
C GLY A 46 -0.36 -6.25 9.44
N GLY A 47 0.21 -5.95 8.27
CA GLY A 47 0.58 -6.97 7.30
C GLY A 47 1.54 -6.45 6.25
N THR A 48 2.23 -7.39 5.63
CA THR A 48 3.28 -7.15 4.65
C THR A 48 2.82 -7.60 3.27
N PHE A 49 3.10 -6.77 2.27
CA PHE A 49 2.74 -7.00 0.88
C PHE A 49 3.95 -6.78 -0.03
N ARG A 50 3.98 -7.47 -1.17
CA ARG A 50 4.80 -7.08 -2.32
C ARG A 50 3.92 -6.30 -3.27
N TRP A 51 4.37 -5.12 -3.69
CA TRP A 51 3.72 -4.31 -4.72
C TRP A 51 4.68 -4.16 -5.90
N ASP A 52 4.29 -4.76 -7.02
CA ASP A 52 5.03 -4.78 -8.26
C ASP A 52 4.35 -3.89 -9.31
N GLY A 53 5.15 -3.27 -10.18
CA GLY A 53 4.65 -2.48 -11.31
C GLY A 53 5.77 -2.00 -12.22
N PRO A 54 5.48 -1.09 -13.18
CA PRO A 54 6.48 -0.49 -14.05
C PRO A 54 7.58 0.30 -13.30
N PHE A 55 7.31 0.69 -12.05
CA PHE A 55 8.28 1.32 -11.16
C PHE A 55 9.26 0.33 -10.48
N GLY A 56 9.10 -0.98 -10.71
CA GLY A 56 9.80 -2.06 -10.04
C GLY A 56 8.99 -2.65 -8.89
N SER A 57 9.68 -3.17 -7.87
CA SER A 57 9.07 -3.82 -6.71
C SER A 57 9.26 -3.01 -5.43
N LEU A 58 8.22 -2.97 -4.59
CA LEU A 58 8.25 -2.43 -3.24
C LEU A 58 7.72 -3.47 -2.26
N LYS A 59 8.42 -3.65 -1.14
CA LYS A 59 7.85 -4.34 0.02
C LYS A 59 7.12 -3.30 0.87
N VAL A 60 5.83 -3.48 1.02
CA VAL A 60 4.91 -2.60 1.75
C VAL A 60 4.59 -3.21 3.10
N TRP A 61 4.58 -2.40 4.15
CA TRP A 61 4.06 -2.79 5.46
C TRP A 61 3.01 -1.78 5.88
N GLY A 62 1.75 -2.23 5.98
CA GLY A 62 0.64 -1.45 6.52
C GLY A 62 0.49 -1.68 8.03
N ILE A 63 0.23 -0.62 8.78
CA ILE A 63 -0.08 -0.67 10.21
C ILE A 63 -1.29 0.24 10.49
N GLY A 64 -2.38 -0.36 11.01
CA GLY A 64 -3.62 0.34 11.37
C GLY A 64 -3.57 1.11 12.71
N TRP A 65 -2.70 0.65 13.63
CA TRP A 65 -2.44 1.27 14.94
C TRP A 65 -0.99 1.74 15.07
N ALA A 66 -0.52 2.54 14.12
CA ALA A 66 0.81 3.10 14.16
C ALA A 66 0.90 4.33 15.08
N SER A 67 1.99 4.42 15.84
CA SER A 67 2.49 5.73 16.27
C SER A 67 3.11 6.47 15.08
N LYS A 68 3.24 7.80 15.21
CA LYS A 68 3.95 8.64 14.23
C LYS A 68 5.30 8.01 13.82
N PRO A 69 5.57 7.82 12.52
CA PRO A 69 6.85 7.32 12.06
C PRO A 69 8.03 8.21 12.49
N LYS A 70 9.18 7.59 12.73
CA LYS A 70 10.42 8.29 13.06
C LYS A 70 11.01 8.97 11.81
N GLY A 71 11.65 10.13 12.01
CA GLY A 71 12.40 10.83 10.97
C GLY A 71 11.84 12.21 10.62
N ARG A 72 12.48 12.87 9.65
CA ARG A 72 12.06 14.19 9.15
C ARG A 72 10.99 14.02 8.07
N ILE A 73 9.99 14.89 8.08
CA ILE A 73 8.97 14.96 7.03
C ILE A 73 9.61 15.57 5.78
N ALA A 74 9.50 14.87 4.65
CA ALA A 74 9.95 15.30 3.34
C ALA A 74 8.95 16.22 2.65
N GLY A 75 7.65 15.97 2.89
CA GLY A 75 6.55 16.69 2.26
C GLY A 75 5.22 16.00 2.45
N ARG A 76 4.29 16.25 1.52
CA ARG A 76 2.97 15.60 1.45
C ARG A 76 2.89 14.69 0.22
N THR A 77 2.10 13.62 0.32
CA THR A 77 1.69 12.79 -0.83
C THR A 77 0.55 13.46 -1.60
N ASP A 78 0.15 12.90 -2.74
CA ASP A 78 -0.98 13.41 -3.54
C ASP A 78 -2.32 13.31 -2.78
N LYS A 79 -2.39 12.39 -1.81
CA LYS A 79 -3.51 12.20 -0.88
C LYS A 79 -3.41 13.07 0.37
N GLY A 80 -2.38 13.91 0.50
CA GLY A 80 -2.20 14.81 1.64
C GLY A 80 -1.54 14.17 2.87
N HIS A 81 -1.13 12.90 2.81
CA HIS A 81 -0.44 12.21 3.90
C HIS A 81 0.98 12.76 4.09
N ARG A 82 1.49 12.71 5.32
CA ARG A 82 2.87 13.14 5.60
C ARG A 82 3.83 12.07 5.10
N ARG A 83 4.65 12.41 4.09
CA ARG A 83 5.74 11.54 3.63
C ARG A 83 7.03 11.87 4.36
N PHE A 84 7.70 10.85 4.87
CA PHE A 84 8.99 10.99 5.56
C PHE A 84 10.15 10.83 4.59
N ASN A 85 11.28 11.45 4.93
CA ASN A 85 12.52 11.26 4.18
C ASN A 85 12.90 9.78 4.17
N GLU A 86 13.49 9.35 3.06
CA GLU A 86 14.10 8.03 2.97
C GLU A 86 15.13 7.86 4.09
N ARG A 87 15.10 6.67 4.71
CA ARG A 87 16.11 6.24 5.67
C ARG A 87 16.72 4.92 5.25
N ARG A 88 17.99 4.74 5.58
CA ARG A 88 18.64 3.42 5.53
C ARG A 88 18.13 2.58 6.70
N ALA A 89 17.72 1.36 6.41
CA ALA A 89 17.31 0.33 7.37
C ALA A 89 18.21 -0.91 7.21
N LYS A 90 18.07 -1.88 8.12
CA LYS A 90 18.91 -3.09 8.16
C LYS A 90 18.98 -3.81 6.80
N ASN A 91 17.88 -3.84 6.05
CA ASN A 91 17.73 -4.59 4.81
C ASN A 91 17.35 -3.72 3.60
N GLY A 92 17.72 -2.45 3.59
CA GLY A 92 17.51 -1.58 2.43
C GLY A 92 17.16 -0.14 2.79
N PHE A 93 16.33 0.46 1.96
CA PHE A 93 15.90 1.85 2.06
C PHE A 93 14.40 1.87 2.33
N THR A 94 13.96 2.78 3.19
CA THR A 94 12.56 2.84 3.62
C THR A 94 12.05 4.27 3.62
N VAL A 95 10.86 4.44 3.08
CA VAL A 95 10.03 5.65 3.20
C VAL A 95 8.76 5.28 3.97
N ALA A 96 8.26 6.21 4.77
CA ALA A 96 6.98 6.06 5.45
C ALA A 96 6.00 7.16 5.02
N ILE A 97 4.72 6.83 5.00
CA ILE A 97 3.61 7.78 4.95
C ILE A 97 2.75 7.64 6.19
N TRP A 98 2.15 8.74 6.63
CA TRP A 98 1.32 8.79 7.84
C TRP A 98 0.19 9.79 7.67
N ASN A 99 -1.03 9.39 8.02
CA ASN A 99 -2.21 10.25 7.91
C ASN A 99 -2.27 11.34 8.99
N GLY A 100 -1.45 11.23 10.04
CA GLY A 100 -1.46 12.17 11.18
C GLY A 100 -2.15 11.60 12.42
N GLU A 101 -2.71 10.40 12.32
CA GLU A 101 -3.45 9.70 13.37
C GLU A 101 -2.83 8.31 13.60
N THR A 102 -3.54 7.22 13.31
CA THR A 102 -3.08 5.85 13.57
C THR A 102 -2.70 5.09 12.29
N GLY A 103 -3.10 5.55 11.11
CA GLY A 103 -2.77 4.89 9.84
C GLY A 103 -1.37 5.24 9.34
N ALA A 104 -0.50 4.23 9.18
CA ALA A 104 0.81 4.39 8.53
C ALA A 104 1.12 3.24 7.56
N ALA A 105 1.88 3.56 6.52
CA ALA A 105 2.45 2.57 5.62
C ALA A 105 3.95 2.83 5.39
N TYR A 106 4.71 1.75 5.30
CA TYR A 106 6.15 1.76 5.06
C TYR A 106 6.45 1.06 3.75
N PHE A 107 7.31 1.66 2.93
CA PHE A 107 7.69 1.15 1.63
C PHE A 107 9.18 0.93 1.61
N SER A 108 9.60 -0.25 1.19
CA SER A 108 11.00 -0.65 1.24
C SER A 108 11.49 -1.26 -0.06
N SER A 109 12.75 -0.96 -0.38
CA SER A 109 13.48 -1.46 -1.54
C SER A 109 14.92 -1.80 -1.10
N PRO A 110 15.56 -2.83 -1.68
CA PRO A 110 16.95 -3.15 -1.39
C PRO A 110 17.94 -2.05 -1.86
N LYS A 111 17.51 -1.21 -2.82
CA LYS A 111 18.25 -0.06 -3.35
C LYS A 111 17.55 1.25 -2.97
N PRO A 112 18.22 2.41 -3.04
CA PRO A 112 17.55 3.70 -2.87
C PRO A 112 16.29 3.79 -3.72
N LEU A 113 15.22 4.34 -3.14
CA LEU A 113 13.94 4.46 -3.82
C LEU A 113 14.08 5.39 -5.01
N THR A 114 13.66 4.91 -6.18
CA THR A 114 13.70 5.68 -7.41
C THR A 114 12.60 6.74 -7.42
N LYS A 115 12.72 7.74 -8.31
CA LYS A 115 11.65 8.72 -8.52
C LYS A 115 10.31 8.07 -8.90
N LEU A 116 10.34 6.97 -9.66
CA LEU A 116 9.14 6.23 -10.04
C LEU A 116 8.49 5.54 -8.83
N GLN A 117 9.30 4.92 -7.96
CA GLN A 117 8.80 4.34 -6.71
C GLN A 117 8.23 5.41 -5.78
N LEU A 118 8.89 6.56 -5.67
CA LEU A 118 8.39 7.69 -4.88
C LEU A 118 7.07 8.24 -5.44
N ALA A 119 6.94 8.34 -6.76
CA ALA A 119 5.70 8.74 -7.42
C ALA A 119 4.58 7.71 -7.21
N ALA A 120 4.89 6.41 -7.22
CA ALA A 120 3.93 5.37 -6.89
C ALA A 120 3.44 5.51 -5.43
N ILE A 121 4.37 5.72 -4.48
CA ILE A 121 4.06 5.96 -3.06
C ILE A 121 3.17 7.20 -2.87
N ASP A 122 3.39 8.26 -3.64
CA ASP A 122 2.63 9.50 -3.50
C ASP A 122 1.14 9.32 -3.86
N ARG A 123 0.77 8.27 -4.62
CA ARG A 123 -0.63 7.93 -4.93
C ARG A 123 -1.36 7.19 -3.81
N VAL A 124 -0.62 6.62 -2.85
CA VAL A 124 -1.20 5.76 -1.81
C VAL A 124 -2.00 6.59 -0.83
N ASP A 125 -3.23 6.14 -0.57
CA ASP A 125 -4.11 6.69 0.45
C ASP A 125 -4.02 5.87 1.75
N LEU A 126 -4.55 6.40 2.84
CA LEU A 126 -4.54 5.76 4.15
C LEU A 126 -5.93 5.88 4.78
N TYR A 127 -6.40 4.78 5.36
CA TYR A 127 -7.57 4.77 6.24
C TYR A 127 -7.15 4.42 7.68
N ASN A 128 -7.96 4.83 8.65
CA ASN A 128 -7.78 4.47 10.05
C ASN A 128 -8.40 3.11 10.35
N GLU A 129 -7.83 2.38 11.31
CA GLU A 129 -8.46 1.18 11.84
C GLU A 129 -9.84 1.50 12.45
N GLY A 130 -10.86 0.73 12.06
CA GLY A 130 -12.27 1.00 12.38
C GLY A 130 -13.02 1.74 11.27
N GLU A 131 -12.34 2.36 10.31
CA GLU A 131 -12.97 2.86 9.10
C GLU A 131 -13.23 1.73 8.10
N GLU A 132 -14.27 1.89 7.29
CA GLU A 132 -14.60 0.97 6.20
C GLU A 132 -14.24 1.60 4.84
N PRO A 133 -13.07 1.29 4.27
CA PRO A 133 -12.70 1.81 2.96
C PRO A 133 -13.63 1.22 1.89
N LYS A 134 -14.08 2.08 0.96
CA LYS A 134 -15.09 1.72 -0.05
C LYS A 134 -14.47 1.27 -1.37
N GLY A 135 -15.15 0.32 -2.01
CA GLY A 135 -14.82 -0.15 -3.36
C GLY A 135 -13.52 -0.94 -3.43
N CYS A 136 -13.19 -1.68 -2.37
CA CYS A 136 -12.00 -2.53 -2.33
C CYS A 136 -12.24 -3.83 -3.07
N ASP A 137 -11.44 -4.12 -4.08
CA ASP A 137 -11.43 -5.39 -4.80
C ASP A 137 -10.70 -6.49 -4.00
N LEU A 138 -9.74 -6.08 -3.16
CA LEU A 138 -9.10 -6.96 -2.18
C LEU A 138 -9.00 -6.27 -0.81
N ARG A 139 -9.49 -6.96 0.23
CA ARG A 139 -9.42 -6.54 1.63
C ARG A 139 -8.66 -7.59 2.45
N THR A 140 -7.66 -7.18 3.22
CA THR A 140 -6.82 -8.11 4.01
C THR A 140 -6.83 -7.83 5.51
N VAL A 141 -7.81 -7.07 6.03
CA VAL A 141 -8.01 -6.97 7.48
C VAL A 141 -8.77 -8.20 7.98
N PHE A 142 -8.19 -8.89 8.97
CA PHE A 142 -8.92 -9.90 9.73
C PHE A 142 -9.91 -9.20 10.64
N VAL A 143 -11.21 -9.31 10.34
CA VAL A 143 -12.28 -8.90 11.24
C VAL A 143 -12.46 -10.04 12.24
N TRP A 144 -12.28 -9.77 13.53
CA TRP A 144 -12.73 -10.69 14.57
C TRP A 144 -14.26 -10.72 14.54
N GLU A 145 -14.85 -11.86 14.18
CA GLU A 145 -16.23 -12.19 14.57
C GLU A 145 -16.28 -12.52 16.06
#